data_AF-A0A7S0T8V2-F1
#
_entry.id   AF-A0A7S0T8V2-F1
#
_cell.length_a   1.000
_cell.length_b   1.000
_cell.length_c   1.000
_cell.angle_alpha   90.00
_cell.angle_beta   90.00
_cell.angle_gamma   90.00
#
_symmetry.space_group_name_H-M   'P 1'
#
loop_
_entity.id
_entity.type
_entity.pdbx_description
1 polymer ?
#
loop_
_entity_poly.entity_id
_entity_poly.type
_entity_poly.pdbx_seq_one_letter_code
_entity_poly.pdbx_strand_id
1 'polypeptide(L)'
;MGELRNRSSSRHSRRIPDSVQCGDPGLSRKYFTRKPSIKITTNDLPMEPDHLGFHSPWAFLWYFFFLIAPFAYIYIALMLLRDLCEYCPETIQKPLAFYFPSLARVTTMMKSYYGCRLVDIWCMIEAAFFIYCRVKIRYLQSKDPLEACLSAAPMLDTEERRSLWERIMAVESDPSWLEEWFLDKPSIESISLYDISDFICWAMFDGRNQEHLTTDELNDLEGFVDDLEYRISLQLYGVSQEEE
;
A
#
# COMPACT_ATOMS: atom_id res chain seq x y z
N MET A 1 -62.90 -26.96 -32.18
CA MET A 1 -61.43 -27.00 -32.14
C MET A 1 -60.95 -25.77 -31.39
N GLY A 2 -60.22 -25.95 -30.29
CA GLY A 2 -59.65 -24.86 -29.48
C GLY A 2 -59.98 -24.97 -27.98
N GLU A 3 -59.55 -26.05 -27.33
CA GLU A 3 -59.63 -26.21 -25.87
C GLU A 3 -58.63 -25.29 -25.16
N LEU A 4 -59.13 -24.39 -24.33
CA LEU A 4 -58.35 -23.56 -23.42
C LEU A 4 -57.93 -24.37 -22.19
N ARG A 5 -56.64 -24.67 -22.12
CA ARG A 5 -56.01 -25.47 -21.04
C ARG A 5 -55.61 -24.57 -19.87
N ASN A 6 -56.43 -24.53 -18.83
CA ASN A 6 -56.12 -23.92 -17.54
C ASN A 6 -54.99 -24.70 -16.84
N ARG A 7 -53.82 -24.09 -16.65
CA ARG A 7 -52.74 -24.62 -15.79
C ARG A 7 -52.75 -23.89 -14.45
N SER A 8 -53.37 -24.54 -13.46
CA SER A 8 -53.25 -24.21 -12.04
C SER A 8 -51.83 -24.56 -11.56
N SER A 9 -51.03 -23.55 -11.25
CA SER A 9 -49.70 -23.71 -10.65
C SER A 9 -49.83 -23.91 -9.14
N SER A 10 -49.61 -25.15 -8.68
CA SER A 10 -49.57 -25.47 -7.25
C SER A 10 -48.25 -24.97 -6.65
N ARG A 11 -48.31 -23.96 -5.77
CA ARG A 11 -47.17 -23.54 -4.94
C ARG A 11 -46.81 -24.65 -3.96
N HIS A 12 -45.72 -25.37 -4.25
CA HIS A 12 -45.06 -26.24 -3.30
C HIS A 12 -44.27 -25.37 -2.30
N SER A 13 -44.83 -25.21 -1.11
CA SER A 13 -44.16 -24.63 0.05
C SER A 13 -43.03 -25.58 0.49
N ARG A 14 -41.78 -25.32 0.07
CA ARG A 14 -40.60 -26.01 0.63
C ARG A 14 -40.39 -25.52 2.06
N ARG A 15 -40.49 -26.44 3.02
CA ARG A 15 -39.99 -26.25 4.38
C ARG A 15 -38.47 -26.12 4.31
N ILE A 16 -37.96 -25.00 4.82
CA ILE A 16 -36.55 -24.80 5.12
C ILE A 16 -36.25 -25.64 6.38
N PRO A 17 -35.25 -26.54 6.38
CA PRO A 17 -34.86 -27.27 7.57
C PRO A 17 -34.19 -26.31 8.56
N ASP A 18 -34.73 -26.28 9.77
CA ASP A 18 -34.18 -25.57 10.91
C ASP A 18 -32.80 -26.13 11.31
N SER A 19 -31.92 -25.22 11.70
CA SER A 19 -30.76 -25.40 12.58
C SER A 19 -29.51 -26.13 12.03
N VAL A 20 -28.63 -25.36 11.40
CA VAL A 20 -27.18 -25.59 11.54
C VAL A 20 -26.71 -24.78 12.75
N GLN A 21 -26.55 -25.43 13.90
CA GLN A 21 -25.86 -24.86 15.05
C GLN A 21 -24.37 -24.76 14.72
N CYS A 22 -23.94 -23.58 14.30
CA CYS A 22 -22.53 -23.22 14.18
C CYS A 22 -22.18 -22.30 15.35
N GLY A 23 -21.28 -22.74 16.23
CA GLY A 23 -20.65 -21.86 17.22
C GLY A 23 -20.65 -22.39 18.64
N ASP A 24 -19.47 -22.80 19.08
CA ASP A 24 -19.13 -23.14 20.46
C ASP A 24 -19.38 -21.91 21.37
N PRO A 25 -20.27 -21.96 22.39
CA PRO A 25 -20.59 -20.81 23.24
C PRO A 25 -19.48 -20.41 24.22
N GLY A 26 -18.35 -21.13 24.22
CA GLY A 26 -17.23 -20.91 25.15
C GLY A 26 -16.17 -19.92 24.67
N LEU A 27 -16.12 -19.59 23.38
CA LEU A 27 -15.21 -18.57 22.85
C LEU A 27 -15.92 -17.24 22.81
N SER A 28 -15.87 -16.53 23.94
CA SER A 28 -16.20 -15.11 24.04
C SER A 28 -15.30 -14.33 23.07
N ARG A 29 -15.70 -14.26 21.80
CA ARG A 29 -15.18 -13.29 20.83
C ARG A 29 -15.34 -11.93 21.49
N LYS A 30 -14.22 -11.35 21.90
CA LYS A 30 -14.17 -9.95 22.33
C LYS A 30 -14.40 -9.11 21.08
N TYR A 31 -15.66 -8.98 20.67
CA TYR A 31 -16.08 -7.99 19.70
C TYR A 31 -15.61 -6.64 20.23
N PHE A 32 -14.81 -5.95 19.44
CA PHE A 32 -14.44 -4.57 19.70
C PHE A 32 -15.73 -3.76 19.86
N THR A 33 -16.09 -3.44 21.09
CA THR A 33 -17.13 -2.44 21.36
C THR A 33 -16.59 -1.11 20.83
N ARG A 34 -16.95 -0.76 19.58
CA ARG A 34 -16.71 0.57 18.98
C ARG A 34 -17.28 1.60 19.95
N LYS A 35 -16.41 2.38 20.60
CA LYS A 35 -16.85 3.56 21.37
C LYS A 35 -17.50 4.53 20.38
N PRO A 36 -18.70 5.07 20.65
CA PRO A 36 -19.38 6.05 19.79
C PRO A 36 -18.74 7.46 19.81
N SER A 37 -17.49 7.60 20.25
CA SER A 37 -16.80 8.88 20.29
C SER A 37 -16.18 9.19 18.92
N ILE A 38 -16.72 10.21 18.24
CA ILE A 38 -16.28 10.71 16.92
C ILE A 38 -14.83 11.23 16.93
N LYS A 39 -14.22 11.41 18.11
CA LYS A 39 -12.84 11.90 18.26
C LYS A 39 -11.92 10.76 18.67
N ILE A 40 -11.31 10.10 17.68
CA ILE A 40 -10.24 9.12 17.89
C ILE A 40 -9.01 9.90 18.33
N THR A 41 -8.57 9.71 19.58
CA THR A 41 -7.26 10.23 20.01
C THR A 41 -6.19 9.19 19.70
N THR A 42 -4.96 9.62 19.42
CA THR A 42 -3.83 8.70 19.11
C THR A 42 -3.52 7.70 20.22
N ASN A 43 -4.05 7.94 21.43
CA ASN A 43 -3.93 7.04 22.58
C ASN A 43 -5.01 5.93 22.60
N ASP A 44 -6.06 6.03 21.78
CA ASP A 44 -7.15 5.04 21.69
C ASP A 44 -6.88 3.93 20.67
N LEU A 45 -5.88 4.11 19.79
CA LEU A 45 -5.42 3.05 18.91
C LEU A 45 -4.63 2.04 19.75
N PRO A 46 -4.98 0.74 19.73
CA PRO A 46 -4.15 -0.26 20.37
C PRO A 46 -2.74 -0.13 19.78
N MET A 47 -1.76 0.11 20.63
CA MET A 47 -0.36 0.14 20.23
C MET A 47 -0.09 -1.18 19.51
N GLU A 48 0.27 -1.11 18.23
CA GLU A 48 0.65 -2.32 17.48
C GLU A 48 1.70 -3.06 18.31
N PRO A 49 1.60 -4.39 18.43
CA PRO A 49 2.50 -5.18 19.28
C PRO A 49 3.99 -5.01 18.92
N ASP A 50 4.29 -4.44 17.75
CA ASP A 50 5.63 -4.11 17.26
C ASP A 50 5.92 -2.61 17.12
N HIS A 51 5.14 -1.73 17.77
CA HIS A 51 5.43 -0.30 17.80
C HIS A 51 6.73 -0.05 18.59
N LEU A 52 7.87 -0.07 17.90
CA LEU A 52 9.17 0.33 18.39
C LEU A 52 9.12 1.82 18.74
N GLY A 53 8.83 2.13 20.01
CA GLY A 53 8.81 3.50 20.50
C GLY A 53 10.11 4.26 20.21
N PHE A 54 10.06 5.59 20.22
CA PHE A 54 11.18 6.48 19.91
C PHE A 54 12.44 6.23 20.78
N HIS A 55 12.27 5.55 21.93
CA HIS A 55 13.35 5.15 22.84
C HIS A 55 13.92 3.76 22.55
N SER A 56 13.49 3.08 21.48
CA SER A 56 14.09 1.82 21.07
C SER A 56 15.56 2.04 20.66
N PRO A 57 16.49 1.15 21.05
CA PRO A 57 17.87 1.15 20.54
C PRO A 57 17.93 1.20 19.01
N TRP A 58 16.91 0.64 18.35
CA TRP A 58 16.78 0.67 16.90
C TRP A 58 16.52 2.07 16.35
N ALA A 59 15.66 2.86 17.01
CA ALA A 59 15.38 4.24 16.61
C ALA A 59 16.62 5.13 16.72
N PHE A 60 17.42 4.94 17.77
CA PHE A 60 18.70 5.63 17.92
C PHE A 60 19.69 5.29 16.80
N LEU A 61 19.74 4.01 16.41
CA LEU A 61 20.57 3.53 15.30
C LEU A 61 20.12 4.17 13.97
N TRP A 62 18.80 4.24 13.72
CA TRP A 62 18.25 4.95 12.54
C TRP A 62 18.56 6.44 12.54
N TYR A 63 18.47 7.10 13.69
CA TYR A 63 18.86 8.50 13.82
C TYR A 63 20.33 8.70 13.49
N PHE A 64 21.21 7.81 13.94
CA PHE A 64 22.63 7.84 13.60
C PHE A 64 22.84 7.67 12.09
N PHE A 65 22.15 6.72 11.44
CA PHE A 65 22.17 6.59 9.99
C PHE A 65 21.69 7.86 9.26
N PHE A 66 20.66 8.52 9.79
CA PHE A 66 20.16 9.77 9.21
C PHE A 66 21.19 10.91 9.31
N LEU A 67 22.00 10.93 10.37
CA LEU A 67 23.11 11.86 10.53
C LEU A 67 24.30 11.57 9.61
N ILE A 68 24.46 10.36 9.08
CA ILE A 68 25.53 10.04 8.13
C ILE A 68 25.42 10.92 6.88
N ALA A 69 24.21 11.19 6.38
CA ALA A 69 23.99 12.01 5.20
C ALA A 69 24.55 13.44 5.34
N PRO A 70 24.19 14.26 6.34
CA PRO A 70 24.78 15.59 6.51
C PRO A 70 26.29 15.54 6.79
N PHE A 71 26.78 14.53 7.52
CA PHE A 71 28.22 14.37 7.70
C PHE A 71 28.95 14.06 6.40
N ALA A 72 28.36 13.27 5.49
CA ALA A 72 28.90 13.03 4.16
C ALA A 72 29.03 14.33 3.35
N TYR A 73 28.01 15.20 3.38
CA TYR A 73 28.08 16.49 2.67
C TYR A 73 29.16 17.42 3.24
N ILE A 74 29.26 17.51 4.57
CA ILE A 74 30.33 18.29 5.22
C ILE A 74 31.70 17.74 4.82
N TYR A 75 31.83 16.42 4.80
CA TYR A 75 33.06 15.75 4.40
C TYR A 75 33.44 16.02 2.94
N ILE A 76 32.49 15.94 2.00
CA ILE A 76 32.71 16.28 0.59
C ILE A 76 33.16 17.75 0.46
N ALA A 77 32.51 18.67 1.19
CA ALA A 77 32.91 20.07 1.19
C ALA A 77 34.35 20.28 1.72
N LEU A 78 34.75 19.54 2.77
CA LEU A 78 36.12 19.58 3.29
C LEU A 78 37.13 19.01 2.29
N MET A 79 36.79 17.95 1.56
CA MET A 79 37.62 17.39 0.50
C MET A 79 37.81 18.37 -0.66
N LEU A 80 36.73 18.99 -1.14
CA LEU A 80 36.81 20.02 -2.17
C LEU A 80 37.64 21.23 -1.69
N LEU A 81 37.46 21.65 -0.43
CA LEU A 81 38.23 22.74 0.15
C LEU A 81 39.73 22.39 0.24
N ARG A 82 40.07 21.15 0.60
CA ARG A 82 41.45 20.66 0.62
C ARG A 82 42.07 20.77 -0.78
N ASP A 83 41.37 20.29 -1.79
CA ASP A 83 41.85 20.29 -3.18
C ASP A 83 42.00 21.72 -3.70
N LEU A 84 41.04 22.61 -3.41
CA LEU A 84 41.14 24.04 -3.73
C LEU A 84 42.34 24.72 -3.04
N CYS A 85 42.62 24.39 -1.77
CA CYS A 85 43.80 24.89 -1.08
C CYS A 85 45.11 24.38 -1.69
N GLU A 86 45.10 23.21 -2.34
CA GLU A 86 46.27 22.66 -3.03
C GLU A 86 46.51 23.30 -4.40
N TYR A 87 45.45 23.50 -5.19
CA TYR A 87 45.54 24.15 -6.49
C TYR A 87 45.77 25.66 -6.40
N CYS A 88 45.30 26.32 -5.35
CA CYS A 88 45.37 27.79 -5.18
C CYS A 88 45.88 28.21 -3.79
N PRO A 89 47.15 27.93 -3.44
CA PRO A 89 47.68 28.16 -2.10
C PRO A 89 47.72 29.66 -1.74
N GLU A 90 48.06 30.51 -2.70
CA GLU A 90 48.16 31.96 -2.49
C GLU A 90 46.79 32.61 -2.27
N THR A 91 45.80 32.21 -3.06
CA THR A 91 44.48 32.84 -3.09
C THR A 91 43.54 32.30 -2.01
N ILE A 92 43.64 31.01 -1.67
CA ILE A 92 42.67 30.34 -0.78
C ILE A 92 43.33 29.92 0.53
N GLN A 93 44.49 29.26 0.51
CA GLN A 93 45.08 28.70 1.73
C GLN A 93 45.57 29.79 2.69
N LYS A 94 46.24 30.85 2.19
CA LYS A 94 46.72 31.95 3.04
C LYS A 94 45.59 32.70 3.76
N PRO A 95 44.51 33.15 3.06
CA PRO A 95 43.37 33.75 3.74
C PRO A 95 42.66 32.77 4.68
N LEU A 96 42.51 31.50 4.29
CA LEU A 96 41.86 30.50 5.14
C LEU A 96 42.62 30.28 6.45
N ALA A 97 43.96 30.22 6.40
CA ALA A 97 44.79 30.10 7.61
C ALA A 97 44.67 31.33 8.51
N PHE A 98 44.49 32.53 7.93
CA PHE A 98 44.35 33.77 8.67
C PHE A 98 42.97 33.92 9.33
N TYR A 99 41.89 33.71 8.56
CA TYR A 99 40.51 33.90 9.05
C TYR A 99 39.97 32.69 9.81
N PHE A 100 40.33 31.47 9.42
CA PHE A 100 39.79 30.22 9.96
C PHE A 100 40.90 29.19 10.27
N PRO A 101 41.76 29.44 11.26
CA PRO A 101 42.92 28.60 11.56
C PRO A 101 42.55 27.16 11.92
N SER A 102 41.39 26.94 12.55
CA SER A 102 40.87 25.60 12.85
C SER A 102 40.59 24.79 11.57
N LEU A 103 39.97 25.42 10.57
CA LEU A 103 39.65 24.77 9.30
C LEU A 103 40.92 24.48 8.50
N ALA A 104 41.88 25.41 8.51
CA ALA A 104 43.20 25.20 7.91
C ALA A 104 43.98 24.05 8.56
N ARG A 105 43.86 23.87 9.88
CA ARG A 105 44.44 22.71 10.58
C ARG A 105 43.79 21.39 10.16
N VAL A 106 42.46 21.38 9.97
CA VAL A 106 41.75 20.20 9.47
C VAL A 106 42.17 19.86 8.04
N THR A 107 42.24 20.83 7.13
CA THR A 107 42.65 20.56 5.74
C THR A 107 44.10 20.08 5.64
N THR A 108 45.00 20.62 6.46
CA THR A 108 46.38 20.14 6.54
C THR A 108 46.49 18.75 7.17
N MET A 109 45.66 18.41 8.17
CA MET A 109 45.58 17.04 8.68
C MET A 109 45.05 16.07 7.63
N MET A 110 44.08 16.48 6.82
CA MET A 110 43.54 15.66 5.72
C MET A 110 44.56 15.43 4.58
N LYS A 111 45.58 16.28 4.46
CA LYS A 111 46.72 16.06 3.54
C LYS A 111 47.71 15.00 4.06
N SER A 112 47.70 14.70 5.37
CA SER A 112 48.52 13.63 5.94
C SER A 112 48.07 12.27 5.41
N TYR A 113 48.98 11.29 5.36
CA TYR A 113 48.72 9.90 4.94
C TYR A 113 47.49 9.28 5.62
N TYR A 114 47.17 9.72 6.84
CA TYR A 114 45.98 9.32 7.59
C TYR A 114 44.66 9.80 6.98
N GLY A 115 44.65 10.97 6.33
CA GLY A 115 43.48 11.51 5.65
C GLY A 115 43.03 10.61 4.49
N CYS A 116 43.97 10.13 3.67
CA CYS A 116 43.68 9.19 2.58
C CYS A 116 43.04 7.89 3.09
N ARG A 117 43.56 7.31 4.20
CA ARG A 117 42.98 6.09 4.77
C ARG A 117 41.58 6.30 5.33
N LEU A 118 41.30 7.46 5.93
CA LEU A 118 39.95 7.79 6.41
C LEU A 118 38.97 7.90 5.23
N VAL A 119 39.41 8.45 4.10
CA VAL A 119 38.62 8.49 2.85
C VAL A 119 38.28 7.07 2.40
N ASP A 120 39.27 6.19 2.31
CA ASP A 120 39.07 4.82 1.85
C ASP A 120 38.11 4.05 2.76
N ILE A 121 38.26 4.19 4.08
CA ILE A 121 37.36 3.57 5.07
C ILE A 121 35.94 4.14 4.93
N TRP A 122 35.80 5.45 4.75
CA TRP A 122 34.49 6.09 4.57
C TRP A 122 33.79 5.60 3.30
N CYS A 123 34.50 5.56 2.17
CA CYS A 123 33.98 5.02 0.91
C CYS A 123 33.52 3.56 1.06
N MET A 124 34.26 2.74 1.81
CA MET A 124 33.87 1.35 2.10
C MET A 124 32.59 1.26 2.94
N ILE A 125 32.45 2.13 3.96
CA ILE A 125 31.23 2.20 4.79
C ILE A 125 30.04 2.65 3.94
N GLU A 126 30.21 3.67 3.09
CA GLU A 126 29.17 4.18 2.20
C GLU A 126 28.71 3.12 1.19
N ALA A 127 29.66 2.41 0.56
CA ALA A 127 29.34 1.33 -0.36
C ALA A 127 28.55 0.19 0.34
N ALA A 128 28.97 -0.20 1.55
CA ALA A 128 28.26 -1.20 2.34
C ALA A 128 26.84 -0.74 2.72
N PHE A 129 26.70 0.52 3.14
CA PHE A 129 25.39 1.12 3.44
C PHE A 129 24.48 1.15 2.22
N PHE A 130 25.00 1.54 1.05
CA PHE A 130 24.22 1.58 -0.19
C PHE A 130 23.76 0.17 -0.61
N ILE A 131 24.63 -0.83 -0.51
CA ILE A 131 24.27 -2.24 -0.77
C ILE A 131 23.18 -2.69 0.21
N TYR A 132 23.32 -2.40 1.50
CA TYR A 132 22.30 -2.73 2.50
C TYR A 132 20.97 -2.07 2.20
N CYS A 133 20.94 -0.76 1.92
CA CYS A 133 19.72 -0.04 1.54
C CYS A 133 19.09 -0.63 0.28
N ARG A 134 19.88 -0.98 -0.73
CA ARG A 134 19.38 -1.64 -1.95
C ARG A 134 18.78 -3.01 -1.66
N VAL A 135 19.41 -3.82 -0.83
CA VAL A 135 18.88 -5.13 -0.41
C VAL A 135 17.61 -4.95 0.42
N LYS A 136 17.59 -4.00 1.35
CA LYS A 136 16.42 -3.68 2.19
C LYS A 136 15.27 -3.16 1.34
N ILE A 137 15.52 -2.25 0.40
CA ILE A 137 14.50 -1.74 -0.52
C ILE A 137 13.97 -2.88 -1.39
N ARG A 138 14.82 -3.75 -1.95
CA ARG A 138 14.35 -4.93 -2.69
C ARG A 138 13.53 -5.87 -1.82
N TYR A 139 13.96 -6.10 -0.58
CA TYR A 139 13.25 -6.94 0.39
C TYR A 139 11.88 -6.32 0.79
N LEU A 140 11.85 -5.01 0.99
CA LEU A 140 10.63 -4.28 1.28
C LEU A 140 9.72 -4.16 0.05
N GLN A 141 10.26 -4.01 -1.15
CA GLN A 141 9.50 -4.00 -2.40
C GLN A 141 8.97 -5.38 -2.77
N SER A 142 9.64 -6.46 -2.35
CA SER A 142 9.10 -7.83 -2.47
C SER A 142 7.94 -8.11 -1.52
N LYS A 143 7.65 -7.20 -0.58
CA LYS A 143 6.42 -7.19 0.21
C LYS A 143 5.63 -5.99 -0.27
N ASP A 144 4.79 -6.17 -1.28
CA ASP A 144 4.08 -5.08 -1.92
C ASP A 144 3.42 -4.22 -0.82
N PRO A 145 3.79 -2.94 -0.62
CA PRO A 145 3.24 -2.14 0.47
C PRO A 145 1.72 -2.02 0.36
N LEU A 146 1.18 -2.19 -0.85
CA LEU A 146 -0.24 -2.34 -1.10
C LEU A 146 -0.78 -3.67 -0.54
N GLU A 147 -0.15 -4.81 -0.85
CA GLU A 147 -0.51 -6.12 -0.29
C GLU A 147 -0.34 -6.17 1.24
N ALA A 148 0.67 -5.49 1.79
CA ALA A 148 0.89 -5.40 3.24
C ALA A 148 -0.19 -4.56 3.93
N CYS A 149 -0.61 -3.46 3.30
CA CYS A 149 -1.73 -2.65 3.79
C CYS A 149 -3.09 -3.34 3.60
N LEU A 150 -3.28 -4.06 2.49
CA LEU A 150 -4.50 -4.82 2.19
C LEU A 150 -4.62 -6.05 3.09
N SER A 151 -3.52 -6.77 3.34
CA SER A 151 -3.50 -7.92 4.26
C SER A 151 -3.65 -7.52 5.73
N ALA A 152 -3.38 -6.26 6.08
CA ALA A 152 -3.63 -5.70 7.40
C ALA A 152 -5.04 -5.08 7.53
N ALA A 153 -5.77 -4.92 6.44
CA ALA A 153 -7.14 -4.39 6.49
C ALA A 153 -8.05 -5.42 7.19
N PRO A 154 -8.83 -5.01 8.21
CA PRO A 154 -9.77 -5.90 8.84
C PRO A 154 -10.84 -6.33 7.83
N MET A 155 -11.19 -7.62 7.83
CA MET A 155 -12.23 -8.15 6.96
C MET A 155 -13.50 -7.32 7.11
N LEU A 156 -13.96 -6.72 6.02
CA LEU A 156 -15.22 -5.98 5.98
C LEU A 156 -16.38 -6.95 6.21
N ASP A 157 -17.26 -6.59 7.14
CA ASP A 157 -18.54 -7.30 7.30
C ASP A 157 -19.35 -7.18 5.98
N THR A 158 -20.19 -8.18 5.71
CA THR A 158 -20.99 -8.28 4.49
C THR A 158 -21.80 -7.00 4.19
N GLU A 159 -22.40 -6.39 5.22
CA GLU A 159 -23.15 -5.13 5.07
C GLU A 159 -22.24 -3.93 4.77
N GLU A 160 -21.09 -3.83 5.45
CA GLU A 160 -20.12 -2.76 5.19
C GLU A 160 -19.58 -2.86 3.75
N ARG A 161 -19.32 -4.08 3.27
CA ARG A 161 -18.88 -4.35 1.89
C ARG A 161 -19.90 -3.91 0.85
N ARG A 162 -21.18 -4.25 1.03
CA ARG A 162 -22.26 -3.80 0.12
C ARG A 162 -22.40 -2.28 0.14
N SER A 163 -22.35 -1.65 1.32
CA SER A 163 -22.42 -0.18 1.43
C SER A 163 -21.25 0.52 0.76
N LEU A 164 -20.05 -0.08 0.81
CA LEU A 164 -18.87 0.40 0.12
C LEU A 164 -19.05 0.28 -1.40
N TRP A 165 -19.53 -0.87 -1.88
CA TRP A 165 -19.80 -1.08 -3.29
C TRP A 165 -20.83 -0.08 -3.84
N GLU A 166 -21.96 0.08 -3.17
CA GLU A 166 -22.98 1.07 -3.54
C GLU A 166 -22.41 2.48 -3.63
N ARG A 167 -21.51 2.84 -2.70
CA ARG A 167 -20.85 4.14 -2.71
C ARG A 167 -19.86 4.29 -3.87
N ILE A 168 -19.08 3.27 -4.17
CA ILE A 168 -18.16 3.27 -5.33
C ILE A 168 -18.98 3.45 -6.61
N MET A 169 -20.05 2.66 -6.77
CA MET A 169 -20.96 2.75 -7.91
C MET A 169 -21.70 4.10 -7.99
N ALA A 170 -21.99 4.75 -6.85
CA ALA A 170 -22.59 6.08 -6.85
C ALA A 170 -21.62 7.20 -7.28
N VAL A 171 -20.33 7.05 -6.98
CA VAL A 171 -19.29 8.03 -7.31
C VAL A 171 -18.78 7.83 -8.74
N GLU A 172 -18.50 6.59 -9.12
CA GLU A 172 -17.95 6.23 -10.43
C GLU A 172 -19.08 5.83 -11.38
N SER A 173 -19.62 6.81 -12.10
CA SER A 173 -20.68 6.58 -13.08
C SER A 173 -20.19 5.91 -14.38
N ASP A 174 -18.94 6.16 -14.76
CA ASP A 174 -18.35 5.69 -16.00
C ASP A 174 -17.41 4.51 -15.74
N PRO A 175 -17.61 3.31 -16.31
CA PRO A 175 -16.74 2.16 -16.03
C PRO A 175 -15.37 2.24 -16.75
N SER A 176 -15.05 3.35 -17.41
CA SER A 176 -13.74 3.59 -18.03
C SER A 176 -12.56 3.45 -17.06
N TRP A 177 -12.76 3.64 -15.75
CA TRP A 177 -11.73 3.45 -14.73
C TRP A 177 -11.17 2.03 -14.70
N LEU A 178 -11.93 1.02 -15.17
CA LEU A 178 -11.45 -0.36 -15.26
C LEU A 178 -10.26 -0.49 -16.22
N GLU A 179 -10.21 0.30 -17.28
CA GLU A 179 -9.11 0.25 -18.26
C GLU A 179 -7.77 0.60 -17.61
N GLU A 180 -7.76 1.47 -16.59
CA GLU A 180 -6.55 1.83 -15.84
C GLU A 180 -6.03 0.68 -14.97
N TRP A 181 -6.92 -0.25 -14.57
CA TRP A 181 -6.56 -1.42 -13.77
C TRP A 181 -6.06 -2.59 -14.61
N PHE A 182 -6.57 -2.75 -15.83
CA PHE A 182 -6.17 -3.82 -16.75
C PHE A 182 -5.12 -3.33 -17.75
N LEU A 183 -3.88 -3.13 -17.29
CA LEU A 183 -2.76 -2.58 -18.06
C LEU A 183 -2.48 -3.29 -19.41
N ASP A 184 -2.80 -4.58 -19.52
CA ASP A 184 -2.56 -5.40 -20.71
C ASP A 184 -3.75 -5.43 -21.69
N LYS A 185 -4.90 -4.82 -21.32
CA LYS A 185 -6.16 -4.86 -22.09
C LYS A 185 -6.64 -3.43 -22.39
N PRO A 186 -6.31 -2.88 -23.57
CA PRO A 186 -6.49 -1.45 -23.84
C PRO A 186 -7.94 -1.04 -24.11
N SER A 187 -8.90 -1.98 -24.17
CA SER A 187 -10.31 -1.66 -24.37
C SER A 187 -11.20 -2.47 -23.46
N ILE A 188 -12.23 -1.82 -22.92
CA ILE A 188 -13.24 -2.45 -22.05
C ILE A 188 -13.93 -3.67 -22.69
N GLU A 189 -14.08 -3.69 -24.02
CA GLU A 189 -14.65 -4.81 -24.80
C GLU A 189 -13.82 -6.10 -24.71
N SER A 190 -12.53 -6.00 -24.41
CA SER A 190 -11.60 -7.13 -24.34
C SER A 190 -11.49 -7.75 -22.93
N ILE A 191 -12.08 -7.10 -21.94
CA ILE A 191 -12.08 -7.55 -20.55
C ILE A 191 -13.17 -8.62 -20.41
N SER A 192 -12.79 -9.83 -19.97
CA SER A 192 -13.77 -10.89 -19.77
C SER A 192 -14.49 -10.74 -18.43
N LEU A 193 -15.72 -11.26 -18.32
CA LEU A 193 -16.44 -11.32 -17.04
C LEU A 193 -15.64 -12.06 -15.96
N TYR A 194 -14.82 -13.04 -16.36
CA TYR A 194 -13.95 -13.75 -15.43
C TYR A 194 -12.87 -12.83 -14.85
N ASP A 195 -12.26 -11.97 -15.67
CA ASP A 195 -11.27 -11.00 -15.19
C ASP A 195 -11.92 -9.96 -14.26
N ILE A 196 -13.15 -9.53 -14.57
CA ILE A 196 -13.93 -8.62 -13.72
C ILE A 196 -14.22 -9.28 -12.37
N SER A 197 -14.67 -10.52 -12.39
CA SER A 197 -14.95 -11.30 -11.18
C SER A 197 -13.69 -11.48 -10.33
N ASP A 198 -12.56 -11.84 -10.94
CA ASP A 198 -11.26 -11.94 -10.24
C ASP A 198 -10.81 -10.60 -9.66
N PHE A 199 -10.99 -9.50 -10.40
CA PHE A 199 -10.65 -8.16 -9.93
C PHE A 199 -11.52 -7.73 -8.74
N ILE A 200 -12.84 -7.91 -8.80
CA ILE A 200 -13.74 -7.59 -7.69
C ILE A 200 -13.47 -8.51 -6.49
N CYS A 201 -13.20 -9.80 -6.74
CA CYS A 201 -12.82 -10.76 -5.70
C CYS A 201 -11.56 -10.29 -4.98
N TRP A 202 -10.54 -9.87 -5.73
CA TRP A 202 -9.31 -9.31 -5.17
C TRP A 202 -9.57 -8.02 -4.37
N ALA A 203 -10.34 -7.09 -4.93
CA ALA A 203 -10.55 -5.77 -4.34
C ALA A 203 -11.46 -5.77 -3.10
N MET A 204 -12.51 -6.60 -3.09
CA MET A 204 -13.58 -6.56 -2.07
C MET A 204 -13.51 -7.71 -1.05
N PHE A 205 -12.69 -8.75 -1.30
CA PHE A 205 -12.60 -9.95 -0.47
C PHE A 205 -11.16 -10.28 -0.03
N ASP A 206 -10.35 -9.24 0.20
CA ASP A 206 -9.00 -9.31 0.79
C ASP A 206 -8.01 -10.15 -0.04
N GLY A 207 -8.09 -10.06 -1.37
CA GLY A 207 -7.19 -10.82 -2.25
C GLY A 207 -7.41 -12.33 -2.25
N ARG A 208 -8.54 -12.83 -1.70
CA ARG A 208 -8.88 -14.25 -1.77
C ARG A 208 -9.25 -14.65 -3.20
N ASN A 209 -9.02 -15.91 -3.52
CA ASN A 209 -9.55 -16.54 -4.74
C ASN A 209 -11.06 -16.82 -4.58
N GLN A 210 -11.80 -16.82 -5.69
CA GLN A 210 -13.24 -17.12 -5.75
C GLN A 210 -13.58 -18.47 -5.08
N GLU A 211 -12.72 -19.47 -5.25
CA GLU A 211 -12.86 -20.82 -4.69
C GLU A 211 -12.83 -20.88 -3.15
N HIS A 212 -12.34 -19.82 -2.50
CA HIS A 212 -12.27 -19.71 -1.03
C HIS A 212 -13.39 -18.87 -0.43
N LEU A 213 -14.31 -18.36 -1.25
CA LEU A 213 -15.45 -17.59 -0.79
C LEU A 213 -16.54 -18.52 -0.24
N THR A 214 -17.21 -18.06 0.81
CA THR A 214 -18.44 -18.71 1.28
C THR A 214 -19.58 -18.52 0.27
N THR A 215 -20.64 -19.32 0.36
CA THR A 215 -21.79 -19.19 -0.55
C THR A 215 -22.45 -17.80 -0.50
N ASP A 216 -22.52 -17.18 0.68
CA ASP A 216 -23.07 -15.84 0.83
C ASP A 216 -22.16 -14.79 0.18
N GLU A 217 -20.84 -14.95 0.31
CA GLU A 217 -19.85 -14.08 -0.33
C GLU A 217 -19.82 -14.24 -1.85
N LEU A 218 -20.04 -15.45 -2.37
CA LEU A 218 -20.19 -15.70 -3.80
C LEU A 218 -21.43 -15.00 -4.35
N ASN A 219 -22.56 -15.07 -3.64
CA ASN A 219 -23.78 -14.35 -4.05
C ASN A 219 -23.56 -12.82 -4.07
N ASP A 220 -22.78 -12.28 -3.12
CA ASP A 220 -22.40 -10.87 -3.14
C ASP A 220 -21.49 -10.53 -4.33
N LEU A 221 -20.48 -11.37 -4.59
CA LEU A 221 -19.58 -11.20 -5.72
C LEU A 221 -20.35 -11.20 -7.05
N GLU A 222 -21.26 -12.16 -7.23
CA GLU A 222 -22.14 -12.22 -8.41
C GLU A 222 -22.96 -10.94 -8.55
N GLY A 223 -23.56 -10.44 -7.46
CA GLY A 223 -24.30 -9.18 -7.50
C GLY A 223 -23.44 -7.97 -7.89
N PHE A 224 -22.20 -7.90 -7.42
CA PHE A 224 -21.27 -6.84 -7.81
C PHE A 224 -20.84 -6.95 -9.28
N VAL A 225 -20.61 -8.16 -9.78
CA VAL A 225 -20.28 -8.41 -11.19
C VAL A 225 -21.45 -8.02 -12.08
N ASP A 226 -22.68 -8.41 -11.73
CA ASP A 226 -23.91 -8.07 -12.46
C ASP A 226 -24.11 -6.55 -12.57
N ASP A 227 -23.90 -5.82 -11.46
CA ASP A 227 -23.98 -4.36 -11.41
C ASP A 227 -22.98 -3.70 -12.37
N LEU A 228 -21.74 -4.21 -12.39
CA LEU A 228 -20.68 -3.68 -13.23
C LEU A 228 -20.89 -4.03 -14.70
N GLU A 229 -21.29 -5.27 -15.00
CA GLU A 229 -21.65 -5.72 -16.35
C GLU A 229 -22.79 -4.85 -16.91
N TYR A 230 -23.81 -4.57 -16.10
CA TYR A 230 -24.89 -3.68 -16.50
C TYR A 230 -24.37 -2.30 -16.90
N ARG A 231 -23.45 -1.70 -16.13
CA ARG A 231 -22.86 -0.39 -16.47
C ARG A 231 -21.99 -0.42 -17.72
N ILE A 232 -21.17 -1.45 -17.88
CA ILE A 232 -20.36 -1.66 -19.09
C ILE A 232 -21.28 -1.79 -20.30
N SER A 233 -22.38 -2.54 -20.17
CA SER A 233 -23.36 -2.70 -21.25
C SER A 233 -24.03 -1.37 -21.62
N LEU A 234 -24.39 -0.55 -20.63
CA LEU A 234 -24.94 0.78 -20.86
C LEU A 234 -23.94 1.70 -21.57
N GLN A 235 -22.66 1.62 -21.23
CA GLN A 235 -21.63 2.44 -21.87
C GLN A 235 -21.38 2.01 -23.33
N LEU A 236 -21.33 0.71 -23.59
CA LEU A 236 -21.04 0.16 -24.92
C LEU A 236 -22.23 0.27 -25.89
N TYR A 237 -23.45 0.03 -25.42
CA TYR A 237 -24.64 -0.06 -26.28
C TYR A 237 -25.58 1.14 -26.15
N GLY A 238 -25.35 2.01 -25.16
CA GLY A 238 -26.24 3.12 -24.83
C GLY A 238 -27.53 2.66 -24.15
N VAL A 239 -28.31 3.63 -23.66
CA VAL A 239 -29.68 3.36 -23.18
C VAL A 239 -30.56 3.20 -24.42
N SER A 240 -31.17 2.02 -24.60
CA SER A 240 -32.24 1.81 -25.56
C SER A 240 -33.37 2.79 -25.23
N GLN A 241 -33.41 3.94 -25.91
CA GLN A 241 -34.59 4.78 -25.90
C GLN A 241 -35.63 4.01 -26.69
N GLU A 242 -36.49 3.26 -26.00
CA GLU A 242 -37.76 2.84 -26.59
C GLU A 242 -38.48 4.13 -27.00
N GLU A 243 -38.46 4.44 -28.29
CA GLU A 243 -39.20 5.55 -28.87
C GLU A 243 -40.68 5.37 -28.52
N GLU A 244 -41.20 6.19 -27.61
CA GLU A 244 -42.64 6.35 -27.33
C GLU A 244 -43.39 6.98 -28.51
#